data_AF-A0A929DX12-F1
#
_entry.id   AF-A0A929DX12-F1
#
_cell.length_a   1.000
_cell.length_b   1.000
_cell.length_c   1.000
_cell.angle_alpha   90.00
_cell.angle_beta   90.00
_cell.angle_gamma   90.00
#
_symmetry.space_group_name_H-M   'P 1'
#
loop_
_entity.id
_entity.type
_entity.pdbx_description
1 polymer ?
#
loop_
_entity_poly.entity_id
_entity_poly.type
_entity_poly.pdbx_seq_one_letter_code
_entity_poly.pdbx_strand_id
1 'polypeptide(L)'
;AAVALAGIIIVMDMGRPDRLLNVFLHGRFASPIIWDLTVVSTYLAISVLLFYIPLIPDLALMAERMGPELPQWKRKLYKVLALGWHGNDKQYKTAYHALRVLMILIIPVGLSIHTVTSWLFAATLRPGWDSTIFGPYFVVGAFVAGCGALIILMYVYRLRYGLKDYYTDMHFDRMGKLLVLVCLVYLYFNINEFFVPVYKMKLAEGVHLKTLFSGGYAFMFWFAQIVGLLLPILLIQLKFFRKPLPLSLISVVILLSAWFKRFLIVIPTMEHPFLPIQNVPDSFHHYKPTSTEMMIMLFSFFAALLIISILAKLFPVITIWEVAEEQGIDKKYLTEKSNSQ
;
A
#
# COMPACT_ATOMS: atom_id res chain seq x y z
N ALA A 1 0.47 -1.96 -9.04
CA ALA A 1 0.98 -0.58 -9.24
C ALA A 1 1.96 -0.18 -8.14
N ALA A 2 1.51 0.01 -6.89
CA ALA A 2 2.36 0.50 -5.79
C ALA A 2 3.64 -0.33 -5.56
N VAL A 3 3.52 -1.65 -5.46
CA VAL A 3 4.68 -2.56 -5.24
C VAL A 3 5.68 -2.51 -6.41
N ALA A 4 5.19 -2.51 -7.64
CA ALA A 4 6.04 -2.44 -8.83
C ALA A 4 6.83 -1.12 -8.88
N LEU A 5 6.18 0.00 -8.54
CA LEU A 5 6.84 1.31 -8.51
C LEU A 5 7.80 1.44 -7.33
N ALA A 6 7.49 0.86 -6.17
CA ALA A 6 8.44 0.77 -5.07
C ALA A 6 9.73 0.05 -5.50
N GLY A 7 9.60 -1.08 -6.21
CA GLY A 7 10.76 -1.79 -6.77
C GLY A 7 11.54 -0.97 -7.80
N ILE A 8 10.85 -0.24 -8.68
CA ILE A 8 11.50 0.63 -9.68
C ILE A 8 12.28 1.77 -9.00
N ILE A 9 11.73 2.40 -7.97
CA ILE A 9 12.39 3.48 -7.23
C ILE A 9 13.68 2.96 -6.58
N ILE A 10 13.66 1.77 -5.98
CA ILE A 10 14.86 1.15 -5.39
C ILE A 10 15.96 1.00 -6.45
N VAL A 11 15.60 0.54 -7.65
CA VAL A 11 16.58 0.40 -8.76
C VAL A 11 17.10 1.76 -9.22
N MET A 12 16.25 2.79 -9.28
CA MET A 12 16.64 4.15 -9.65
C MET A 12 17.59 4.79 -8.63
N ASP A 13 17.47 4.42 -7.36
CA ASP A 13 18.33 4.90 -6.26
C ASP A 13 19.69 4.18 -6.21
N MET A 14 19.87 3.09 -6.97
CA MET A 14 21.16 2.41 -7.04
C MET A 14 22.21 3.28 -7.73
N GLY A 15 23.37 3.47 -7.12
CA GLY A 15 24.50 4.15 -7.78
C GLY A 15 25.05 3.43 -9.02
N ARG A 16 24.76 2.12 -9.17
CA ARG A 16 25.12 1.29 -10.33
C ARG A 16 23.98 0.34 -10.70
N PRO A 17 22.90 0.84 -11.33
CA PRO A 17 21.73 0.02 -11.65
C PRO A 17 22.06 -1.06 -12.70
N ASP A 18 23.10 -0.85 -13.51
CA ASP A 18 23.68 -1.82 -14.44
C ASP A 18 24.09 -3.15 -13.76
N ARG A 19 24.37 -3.10 -12.44
CA ARG A 19 24.81 -4.24 -11.64
C ARG A 19 23.70 -4.94 -10.88
N LEU A 20 22.43 -4.59 -11.11
CA LEU A 20 21.28 -5.17 -10.40
C LEU A 20 21.30 -6.71 -10.38
N LEU A 21 21.71 -7.35 -11.48
CA LEU A 21 21.78 -8.81 -11.57
C LEU A 21 22.71 -9.44 -10.54
N ASN A 22 23.74 -8.72 -10.06
CA ASN A 22 24.64 -9.25 -9.02
C ASN A 22 23.94 -9.49 -7.69
N VAL A 23 22.85 -8.76 -7.42
CA VAL A 23 22.05 -8.98 -6.20
C VAL A 23 21.44 -10.38 -6.21
N PHE A 24 21.04 -10.88 -7.37
CA PHE A 24 20.49 -12.23 -7.53
C PHE A 24 21.55 -13.32 -7.66
N LEU A 25 22.67 -13.03 -8.34
CA LEU A 25 23.72 -14.02 -8.60
C LEU A 25 24.70 -14.20 -7.43
N HIS A 26 24.99 -13.11 -6.72
CA HIS A 26 26.03 -13.05 -5.68
C HIS A 26 25.48 -12.50 -4.36
N GLY A 27 24.15 -12.59 -4.16
CA GLY A 27 23.47 -12.06 -2.99
C GLY A 27 23.95 -12.67 -1.68
N ARG A 28 24.17 -11.83 -0.66
CA ARG A 28 24.54 -12.28 0.68
C ARG A 28 23.29 -12.33 1.57
N PHE A 29 22.89 -13.53 1.99
CA PHE A 29 21.70 -13.73 2.83
C PHE A 29 21.79 -13.12 4.24
N ALA A 30 22.96 -12.66 4.69
CA ALA A 30 23.07 -11.88 5.93
C ALA A 30 22.61 -10.42 5.77
N SER A 31 22.40 -9.95 4.54
CA SER A 31 21.96 -8.58 4.27
C SER A 31 20.44 -8.48 4.27
N PRO A 32 19.84 -7.57 5.06
CA PRO A 32 18.40 -7.32 5.04
C PRO A 32 17.86 -6.86 3.69
N ILE A 33 18.70 -6.32 2.80
CA ILE A 33 18.32 -5.93 1.44
C ILE A 33 17.88 -7.15 0.60
N ILE A 34 18.55 -8.30 0.76
CA ILE A 34 18.18 -9.54 0.05
C ILE A 34 16.83 -10.06 0.55
N TRP A 35 16.58 -9.92 1.87
CA TRP A 35 15.29 -10.29 2.45
C TRP A 35 14.18 -9.41 1.90
N ASP A 36 14.40 -8.09 1.83
CA ASP A 36 13.43 -7.13 1.29
C ASP A 36 13.10 -7.46 -0.17
N LEU A 37 14.11 -7.66 -1.01
CA LEU A 37 13.94 -8.07 -2.41
C LEU A 37 13.12 -9.37 -2.54
N THR A 38 13.41 -10.37 -1.70
CA THR A 38 12.72 -11.67 -1.72
C THR A 38 11.25 -11.50 -1.36
N VAL A 39 10.95 -10.75 -0.30
CA VAL A 39 9.59 -10.57 0.19
C VAL A 39 8.79 -9.66 -0.73
N VAL A 40 9.36 -8.57 -1.25
CA VAL A 40 8.71 -7.69 -2.24
C VAL A 40 8.36 -8.45 -3.51
N SER A 41 9.28 -9.27 -4.03
CA SER A 41 9.04 -10.08 -5.24
C SER A 41 7.95 -11.12 -5.01
N THR A 42 7.97 -11.80 -3.86
CA THR A 42 6.95 -12.79 -3.48
C THR A 42 5.59 -12.13 -3.30
N TYR A 43 5.54 -11.00 -2.60
CA TYR A 43 4.32 -10.22 -2.41
C TYR A 43 3.75 -9.74 -3.75
N LEU A 44 4.58 -9.27 -4.67
CA LEU A 44 4.15 -8.86 -6.01
C LEU A 44 3.57 -10.04 -6.79
N ALA A 45 4.24 -11.20 -6.77
CA ALA A 45 3.77 -12.39 -7.48
C ALA A 45 2.41 -12.85 -6.97
N ILE A 46 2.24 -13.00 -5.64
CA ILE A 46 0.95 -13.38 -5.03
C ILE A 46 -0.11 -12.32 -5.33
N SER A 47 0.22 -11.02 -5.25
CA SER A 47 -0.72 -9.93 -5.55
C SER A 47 -1.21 -9.95 -7.00
N VAL A 48 -0.31 -10.22 -7.96
CA VAL A 48 -0.67 -10.35 -9.38
C VAL A 48 -1.58 -11.55 -9.60
N LEU A 49 -1.29 -12.69 -8.94
CA LEU A 49 -2.14 -13.88 -9.03
C LEU A 49 -3.53 -13.65 -8.41
N LEU A 50 -3.59 -13.01 -7.23
CA LEU A 50 -4.85 -12.65 -6.59
C LEU A 50 -5.68 -11.65 -7.40
N PHE A 51 -5.03 -10.78 -8.17
CA PHE A 51 -5.72 -9.91 -9.11
C PHE A 51 -6.19 -10.66 -10.37
N TYR A 52 -5.37 -11.55 -10.91
CA TYR A 52 -5.61 -12.17 -12.21
C TYR A 52 -6.57 -13.36 -12.17
N ILE A 53 -6.47 -14.24 -11.16
CA ILE A 53 -7.33 -15.44 -11.07
C ILE A 53 -8.84 -15.11 -11.03
N PRO A 54 -9.32 -14.19 -10.17
CA PRO A 54 -10.75 -13.87 -10.14
C PRO A 54 -11.19 -13.06 -11.35
N LEU A 55 -10.25 -12.50 -12.13
CA LEU A 55 -10.52 -11.77 -13.36
C LEU A 55 -10.74 -12.72 -14.55
N ILE A 56 -10.23 -13.96 -14.52
CA ILE A 56 -10.37 -14.93 -15.62
C ILE A 56 -11.85 -15.18 -16.01
N PRO A 57 -12.78 -15.45 -15.08
CA PRO A 57 -14.19 -15.66 -15.44
C PRO A 57 -14.83 -14.41 -16.05
N ASP A 58 -14.53 -13.23 -15.49
CA ASP A 58 -15.07 -11.96 -15.98
C ASP A 58 -14.59 -11.64 -17.40
N LEU A 59 -13.32 -11.93 -17.70
CA LEU A 59 -12.78 -11.74 -19.05
C LEU A 59 -13.47 -12.63 -20.07
N ALA A 60 -13.79 -13.87 -19.71
CA ALA A 60 -14.58 -14.76 -20.57
C ALA A 60 -15.98 -14.19 -20.81
N LEU A 61 -16.67 -13.77 -19.73
CA LEU A 61 -18.01 -13.17 -19.81
C LEU A 61 -18.01 -11.92 -20.69
N MET A 62 -17.06 -11.01 -20.51
CA MET A 62 -16.96 -9.78 -21.29
C MET A 62 -16.63 -10.05 -22.76
N ALA A 63 -15.78 -11.04 -23.04
CA ALA A 63 -15.41 -11.42 -24.40
C ALA A 63 -16.59 -12.00 -25.20
N GLU A 64 -17.51 -12.69 -24.52
CA GLU A 64 -18.67 -13.32 -25.13
C GLU A 64 -19.89 -12.40 -25.21
N ARG A 65 -20.17 -11.61 -24.16
CA ARG A 65 -21.44 -10.90 -23.99
C ARG A 65 -21.45 -9.45 -24.44
N MET A 66 -20.32 -8.75 -24.45
CA MET A 66 -20.31 -7.29 -24.72
C MET A 66 -20.53 -6.90 -26.20
N GLY A 67 -20.98 -7.82 -27.06
CA GLY A 67 -21.47 -7.52 -28.41
C GLY A 67 -20.48 -6.68 -29.27
N PRO A 68 -20.96 -6.01 -30.33
CA PRO A 68 -20.13 -5.16 -31.19
C PRO A 68 -19.54 -3.92 -30.48
N GLU A 69 -19.99 -3.60 -29.26
CA GLU A 69 -19.48 -2.47 -28.46
C GLU A 69 -18.03 -2.67 -28.00
N LEU A 70 -17.57 -3.93 -27.92
CA LEU A 70 -16.19 -4.25 -27.56
C LEU A 70 -15.29 -4.24 -28.82
N PRO A 71 -14.27 -3.35 -28.90
CA PRO A 71 -13.31 -3.35 -30.00
C PRO A 71 -12.66 -4.72 -30.20
N GLN A 72 -12.43 -5.12 -31.45
CA GLN A 72 -11.94 -6.46 -31.79
C GLN A 72 -10.61 -6.81 -31.11
N TRP A 73 -9.70 -5.84 -30.98
CA TRP A 73 -8.42 -6.03 -30.28
C TRP A 73 -8.61 -6.32 -28.79
N LYS A 74 -9.55 -5.65 -28.11
CA LYS A 74 -9.89 -5.92 -26.70
C LYS A 74 -10.52 -7.29 -26.55
N ARG A 75 -11.42 -7.65 -27.46
CA ARG A 75 -12.03 -9.00 -27.46
C ARG A 75 -10.96 -10.08 -27.60
N LYS A 76 -9.99 -9.90 -28.50
CA LYS A 76 -8.87 -10.85 -28.65
C LYS A 76 -8.03 -10.92 -27.37
N LEU A 77 -7.71 -9.77 -26.77
CA LEU A 77 -6.99 -9.71 -25.49
C LEU A 77 -7.73 -10.49 -24.39
N TYR A 78 -9.03 -10.24 -24.20
CA TYR A 78 -9.82 -10.92 -23.17
C TYR A 78 -9.92 -12.43 -23.42
N LYS A 79 -10.11 -12.87 -24.67
CA LYS A 79 -10.10 -14.31 -24.99
C LYS A 79 -8.79 -15.00 -24.65
N VAL A 80 -7.65 -14.34 -24.92
CA VAL A 80 -6.33 -14.86 -24.57
C VAL A 80 -6.18 -14.92 -23.05
N LEU A 81 -6.52 -13.83 -22.36
CA LEU A 81 -6.40 -13.73 -20.90
C LEU A 81 -7.41 -14.58 -20.13
N ALA A 82 -8.50 -15.01 -20.77
CA ALA A 82 -9.48 -15.93 -20.19
C ALA A 82 -8.99 -17.39 -20.16
N LEU A 83 -7.85 -17.72 -20.76
CA LEU A 83 -7.22 -19.05 -20.70
C LEU A 83 -8.17 -20.23 -21.04
N GLY A 84 -9.10 -20.03 -21.98
CA GLY A 84 -10.07 -21.07 -22.34
C GLY A 84 -11.09 -21.37 -21.23
N TRP A 85 -11.45 -20.37 -20.43
CA TRP A 85 -12.50 -20.48 -19.44
C TRP A 85 -13.86 -20.75 -20.10
N HIS A 86 -14.53 -21.81 -19.64
CA HIS A 86 -15.86 -22.23 -20.11
C HIS A 86 -16.89 -22.24 -18.97
N GLY A 87 -16.47 -21.90 -17.75
CA GLY A 87 -17.31 -21.83 -16.56
C GLY A 87 -17.88 -23.18 -16.10
N ASN A 88 -17.15 -24.27 -16.34
CA ASN A 88 -17.52 -25.56 -15.75
C ASN A 88 -17.22 -25.62 -14.25
N ASP A 89 -17.95 -26.48 -13.52
CA ASP A 89 -17.81 -26.59 -12.05
C ASP A 89 -16.38 -26.92 -11.60
N LYS A 90 -15.65 -27.70 -12.41
CA LYS A 90 -14.24 -28.04 -12.13
C LYS A 90 -13.34 -26.79 -12.17
N GLN A 91 -13.52 -25.92 -13.16
CA GLN A 91 -12.78 -24.66 -13.30
C GLN A 91 -13.06 -23.73 -12.11
N TYR A 92 -14.33 -23.55 -11.72
CA TYR A 92 -14.67 -22.78 -10.53
C TYR A 92 -14.05 -23.40 -9.26
N LYS A 93 -14.14 -24.71 -9.06
CA LYS A 93 -13.55 -25.40 -7.91
C LYS A 93 -12.04 -25.17 -7.83
N THR A 94 -11.33 -25.25 -8.96
CA THR A 94 -9.89 -24.96 -9.03
C THR A 94 -9.59 -23.50 -8.73
N ALA A 95 -10.36 -22.56 -9.29
CA ALA A 95 -10.19 -21.13 -9.02
C ALA A 95 -10.37 -20.81 -7.53
N TYR A 96 -11.44 -21.29 -6.89
CA TYR A 96 -11.64 -21.11 -5.43
C TYR A 96 -10.52 -21.74 -4.61
N HIS A 97 -10.04 -22.93 -4.99
CA HIS A 97 -8.95 -23.57 -4.28
C HIS A 97 -7.67 -22.72 -4.37
N ALA A 98 -7.31 -22.26 -5.57
CA ALA A 98 -6.17 -21.39 -5.78
C ALA A 98 -6.30 -20.07 -5.01
N LEU A 99 -7.46 -19.40 -5.09
CA LEU A 99 -7.75 -18.18 -4.35
C LEU A 99 -7.62 -18.40 -2.84
N ARG A 100 -8.16 -19.49 -2.30
CA ARG A 100 -8.05 -19.81 -0.87
C ARG A 100 -6.60 -19.96 -0.44
N VAL A 101 -5.79 -20.69 -1.20
CA VAL A 101 -4.36 -20.89 -0.89
C VAL A 101 -3.64 -19.54 -0.92
N LEU A 102 -3.85 -18.73 -1.96
CA LEU A 102 -3.21 -17.42 -2.09
C LEU A 102 -3.66 -16.43 -1.00
N MET A 103 -4.93 -16.44 -0.61
CA MET A 103 -5.45 -15.62 0.50
C MET A 103 -4.85 -16.02 1.85
N ILE A 104 -4.56 -17.29 2.08
CA ILE A 104 -3.86 -17.74 3.29
C ILE A 104 -2.39 -17.31 3.24
N LEU A 105 -1.73 -17.43 2.09
CA LEU A 105 -0.32 -17.07 1.92
C LEU A 105 -0.06 -15.56 1.97
N ILE A 106 -0.97 -14.72 1.46
CA ILE A 106 -0.76 -13.27 1.42
C ILE A 106 -0.74 -12.64 2.83
N ILE A 107 -1.37 -13.27 3.83
CA ILE A 107 -1.39 -12.76 5.21
C ILE A 107 0.02 -12.70 5.80
N PRO A 108 0.77 -13.81 5.96
CA PRO A 108 2.13 -13.75 6.51
C PRO A 108 3.08 -12.97 5.59
N VAL A 109 2.93 -13.04 4.27
CA VAL A 109 3.78 -12.28 3.33
C VAL A 109 3.52 -10.76 3.44
N GLY A 110 2.26 -10.35 3.61
CA GLY A 110 1.87 -8.95 3.81
C GLY A 110 2.33 -8.38 5.15
N LEU A 111 2.45 -9.20 6.19
CA LEU A 111 3.11 -8.80 7.44
C LEU A 111 4.63 -8.73 7.26
N SER A 112 5.20 -9.68 6.51
CA SER A 112 6.64 -9.79 6.29
C SER A 112 7.19 -8.61 5.48
N ILE A 113 6.49 -8.14 4.45
CA ILE A 113 7.00 -7.05 3.59
C ILE A 113 7.31 -5.81 4.42
N HIS A 114 6.41 -5.39 5.30
CA HIS A 114 6.64 -4.21 6.15
C HIS A 114 7.59 -4.48 7.31
N THR A 115 7.59 -5.70 7.85
CA THR A 115 8.52 -6.08 8.92
C THR A 115 9.97 -6.09 8.42
N VAL A 116 10.23 -6.70 7.27
CA VAL A 116 11.57 -6.77 6.68
C VAL A 116 12.05 -5.39 6.23
N THR A 117 11.19 -4.57 5.62
CA THR A 117 11.54 -3.18 5.32
C THR A 117 11.90 -2.40 6.59
N SER A 118 11.23 -2.66 7.72
CA SER A 118 11.59 -2.03 8.99
C SER A 118 12.96 -2.47 9.52
N TRP A 119 13.38 -3.71 9.25
CA TRP A 119 14.68 -4.24 9.67
C TRP A 119 15.85 -3.62 8.92
N LEU A 120 15.62 -3.05 7.73
CA LEU A 120 16.62 -2.20 7.07
C LEU A 120 17.06 -1.04 7.96
N PHE A 121 16.14 -0.51 8.78
CA PHE A 121 16.44 0.51 9.77
C PHE A 121 16.88 -0.10 11.10
N ALA A 122 16.08 -1.01 11.65
CA ALA A 122 16.30 -1.52 13.00
C ALA A 122 17.57 -2.35 13.18
N ALA A 123 18.11 -2.94 12.11
CA ALA A 123 19.40 -3.64 12.14
C ALA A 123 20.60 -2.68 12.12
N THR A 124 20.37 -1.38 11.96
CA THR A 124 21.42 -0.36 12.03
C THR A 124 21.41 0.29 13.40
N LEU A 125 22.59 0.38 14.00
CA LEU A 125 22.79 1.03 15.29
C LEU A 125 22.75 2.54 15.07
N ARG A 126 21.55 3.12 14.98
CA ARG A 126 21.34 4.58 14.99
C ARG A 126 20.30 4.99 16.02
N PRO A 127 20.48 6.13 16.72
CA PRO A 127 19.47 6.65 17.63
C PRO A 127 18.15 6.89 16.90
N GLY A 128 17.05 6.37 17.44
CA GLY A 128 15.74 6.40 16.79
C GLY A 128 15.46 5.25 15.80
N TRP A 129 16.45 4.49 15.32
CA TRP A 129 16.23 3.27 14.52
C TRP A 129 16.46 1.98 15.31
N ASP A 130 17.41 1.97 16.24
CA ASP A 130 17.73 0.82 17.10
C ASP A 130 16.60 0.53 18.10
N SER A 131 15.54 -0.12 17.59
CA SER A 131 14.34 -0.42 18.35
C SER A 131 13.67 -1.71 17.86
N THR A 132 13.36 -2.59 18.81
CA THR A 132 12.69 -3.87 18.55
C THR A 132 11.22 -3.72 18.15
N ILE A 133 10.63 -2.53 18.35
CA ILE A 133 9.22 -2.27 18.04
C ILE A 133 8.96 -1.99 16.55
N PHE A 134 10.01 -1.74 15.77
CA PHE A 134 9.92 -1.25 14.38
C PHE A 134 9.14 -2.18 13.44
N GLY A 135 9.24 -3.51 13.63
CA GLY A 135 8.49 -4.48 12.83
C GLY A 135 6.98 -4.27 12.91
N PRO A 136 6.36 -4.53 14.08
CA PRO A 136 4.93 -4.27 14.28
C PRO A 136 4.53 -2.82 13.98
N TYR A 137 5.39 -1.86 14.33
CA TYR A 137 5.17 -0.44 14.07
C TYR A 137 4.97 -0.14 12.59
N PHE A 138 5.87 -0.62 11.72
CA PHE A 138 5.81 -0.40 10.28
C PHE A 138 4.62 -1.10 9.65
N VAL A 139 4.29 -2.30 10.12
CA VAL A 139 3.11 -3.06 9.67
C VAL A 139 1.85 -2.23 9.93
N VAL A 140 1.64 -1.78 11.16
CA VAL A 140 0.41 -1.06 11.52
C VAL A 140 0.35 0.31 10.82
N GLY A 141 1.47 1.02 10.71
CA GLY A 141 1.54 2.26 9.93
C GLY A 141 1.17 2.05 8.46
N ALA A 142 1.58 0.92 7.87
CA ALA A 142 1.18 0.55 6.51
C ALA A 142 -0.31 0.20 6.40
N PHE A 143 -0.91 -0.45 7.40
CA PHE A 143 -2.35 -0.68 7.46
C PHE A 143 -3.15 0.64 7.50
N VAL A 144 -2.70 1.62 8.30
CA VAL A 144 -3.33 2.95 8.36
C VAL A 144 -3.30 3.64 6.99
N ALA A 145 -2.12 3.71 6.36
CA ALA A 145 -1.97 4.31 5.03
C ALA A 145 -2.75 3.54 3.95
N GLY A 146 -2.71 2.20 3.99
CA GLY A 146 -3.43 1.33 3.06
C GLY A 146 -4.95 1.50 3.16
N CYS A 147 -5.50 1.56 4.37
CA CYS A 147 -6.92 1.86 4.58
C CYS A 147 -7.30 3.23 4.02
N GLY A 148 -6.48 4.26 4.28
CA GLY A 148 -6.69 5.60 3.74
C GLY A 148 -6.70 5.61 2.19
N ALA A 149 -5.71 4.98 1.56
CA ALA A 149 -5.64 4.87 0.11
C ALA A 149 -6.85 4.12 -0.48
N LEU A 150 -7.29 3.02 0.16
CA LEU A 150 -8.44 2.25 -0.29
C LEU A 150 -9.74 3.05 -0.23
N ILE A 151 -9.97 3.78 0.86
CA ILE A 151 -11.16 4.64 1.02
C ILE A 151 -11.22 5.69 -0.10
N ILE A 152 -10.09 6.35 -0.39
CA ILE A 152 -10.02 7.34 -1.47
C ILE A 152 -10.37 6.69 -2.82
N LEU A 153 -9.78 5.52 -3.10
CA LEU A 153 -10.01 4.81 -4.35
C LEU A 153 -11.49 4.39 -4.52
N MET A 154 -12.09 3.84 -3.45
CA MET A 154 -13.51 3.49 -3.42
C MET A 154 -14.40 4.71 -3.71
N TYR A 155 -14.08 5.87 -3.13
CA TYR A 155 -14.84 7.10 -3.35
C TYR A 155 -14.72 7.61 -4.79
N VAL A 156 -13.51 7.61 -5.33
CA VAL A 156 -13.26 8.02 -6.72
C VAL A 156 -14.01 7.10 -7.69
N TYR A 157 -13.97 5.78 -7.49
CA TYR A 157 -14.70 4.85 -8.35
C TYR A 157 -16.21 4.94 -8.20
N ARG A 158 -16.71 5.12 -6.97
CA ARG A 158 -18.14 5.37 -6.70
C ARG A 158 -18.67 6.55 -7.52
N LEU A 159 -17.91 7.65 -7.59
CA LEU A 159 -18.32 8.84 -8.35
C LEU A 159 -18.10 8.69 -9.86
N ARG A 160 -16.90 8.26 -10.28
CA ARG A 160 -16.51 8.31 -11.69
C ARG A 160 -17.17 7.23 -12.55
N TYR A 161 -17.42 6.07 -11.97
CA TYR A 161 -18.04 4.93 -12.66
C TYR A 161 -19.50 4.71 -12.24
N GLY A 162 -20.08 5.59 -11.42
CA GLY A 162 -21.47 5.46 -10.98
C GLY A 162 -21.74 4.25 -10.08
N LEU A 163 -20.71 3.70 -9.42
CA LEU A 163 -20.78 2.44 -8.66
C LEU A 163 -21.38 2.61 -7.25
N LYS A 164 -22.42 3.42 -7.10
CA LYS A 164 -23.03 3.73 -5.79
C LYS A 164 -23.68 2.49 -5.14
N ASP A 165 -24.24 1.61 -5.95
CA ASP A 165 -24.94 0.41 -5.48
C ASP A 165 -23.96 -0.69 -5.04
N TYR A 166 -22.71 -0.62 -5.52
CA TYR A 166 -21.64 -1.53 -5.10
C TYR A 166 -20.81 -0.94 -3.94
N TYR A 167 -20.34 0.30 -4.07
CA TYR A 167 -19.64 1.01 -2.99
C TYR A 167 -20.61 1.78 -2.09
N THR A 168 -21.47 1.04 -1.41
CA THR A 168 -22.52 1.60 -0.55
C THR A 168 -21.99 2.35 0.68
N ASP A 169 -22.84 3.16 1.33
CA ASP A 169 -22.50 3.83 2.60
C ASP A 169 -22.10 2.86 3.71
N MET A 170 -22.57 1.61 3.66
CA MET A 170 -22.18 0.55 4.59
C MET A 170 -20.67 0.28 4.49
N HIS A 171 -20.13 0.17 3.27
CA HIS A 171 -18.70 -0.06 3.08
C HIS A 171 -17.85 1.07 3.67
N PHE A 172 -18.24 2.34 3.47
CA PHE A 172 -17.54 3.48 4.07
C PHE A 172 -17.66 3.49 5.60
N ASP A 173 -18.81 3.15 6.17
CA ASP A 173 -18.96 3.05 7.64
C ASP A 173 -18.07 1.94 8.23
N ARG A 174 -17.99 0.78 7.58
CA ARG A 174 -17.11 -0.33 7.99
C ARG A 174 -15.64 0.02 7.83
N MET A 175 -15.25 0.63 6.71
CA MET A 175 -13.88 1.08 6.48
C MET A 175 -13.47 2.17 7.46
N GLY A 176 -14.36 3.09 7.82
CA GLY A 176 -14.08 4.11 8.85
C GLY A 176 -13.83 3.49 10.23
N LYS A 177 -14.62 2.49 10.63
CA LYS A 177 -14.41 1.76 11.89
C LYS A 177 -13.10 0.96 11.89
N LEU A 178 -12.78 0.31 10.76
CA LEU A 178 -11.50 -0.39 10.58
C LEU A 178 -10.33 0.60 10.68
N LEU A 179 -10.43 1.76 10.01
CA LEU A 179 -9.41 2.81 10.06
C LEU A 179 -9.16 3.30 11.48
N VAL A 180 -10.22 3.54 12.26
CA VAL A 180 -10.11 3.87 13.69
C VAL A 180 -9.37 2.78 14.47
N LEU A 181 -9.74 1.51 14.26
CA LEU A 181 -9.13 0.39 14.96
C LEU A 181 -7.62 0.35 14.69
N VAL A 182 -7.21 0.42 13.43
CA VAL A 182 -5.77 0.38 13.08
C VAL A 182 -5.04 1.64 13.57
N CYS A 183 -5.69 2.82 13.57
CA CYS A 183 -5.11 4.03 14.16
C CYS A 183 -4.91 3.91 15.67
N LEU A 184 -5.82 3.27 16.42
CA LEU A 184 -5.64 3.05 17.86
C LEU A 184 -4.46 2.10 18.15
N VAL A 185 -4.34 1.03 17.36
CA VAL A 185 -3.17 0.14 17.46
C VAL A 185 -1.89 0.90 17.10
N TYR A 186 -1.95 1.76 16.07
CA TYR A 186 -0.80 2.58 15.69
C TYR A 186 -0.40 3.56 16.78
N LEU A 187 -1.38 4.19 17.44
CA LEU A 187 -1.17 5.10 18.56
C LEU A 187 -0.46 4.42 19.73
N TYR A 188 -0.83 3.18 20.07
CA TYR A 188 -0.11 2.41 21.07
C TYR A 188 1.38 2.26 20.71
N PHE A 189 1.68 1.87 19.47
CA PHE A 189 3.06 1.71 19.01
C PHE A 189 3.81 3.06 18.95
N ASN A 190 3.11 4.15 18.61
CA ASN A 190 3.64 5.51 18.59
C ASN A 190 4.04 6.00 19.99
N ILE A 191 3.17 5.77 20.98
CA ILE A 191 3.48 6.11 22.37
C ILE A 191 4.73 5.35 22.81
N ASN A 192 4.83 4.05 22.51
CA ASN A 192 6.00 3.25 22.88
C ASN A 192 7.29 3.69 22.16
N GLU A 193 7.21 4.08 20.88
CA GLU A 193 8.34 4.61 20.09
C GLU A 193 9.04 5.76 20.81
N PHE A 194 8.27 6.66 21.43
CA PHE A 194 8.79 7.86 22.07
C PHE A 194 8.99 7.72 23.58
N PHE A 195 8.14 6.96 24.27
CA PHE A 195 8.21 6.81 25.72
C PHE A 195 9.41 5.99 26.17
N VAL A 196 9.75 4.92 25.44
CA VAL A 196 10.87 4.04 25.81
C VAL A 196 12.23 4.77 25.73
N PRO A 197 12.56 5.52 24.67
CA PRO A 197 13.80 6.30 24.63
C PRO A 197 13.86 7.40 25.69
N VAL A 198 12.74 8.10 25.96
CA VAL A 198 12.65 9.09 27.05
C VAL A 198 12.98 8.44 28.39
N TYR A 199 12.43 7.25 28.66
CA TYR A 199 12.71 6.50 29.88
C TYR A 199 14.18 6.04 29.98
N LYS A 200 14.79 5.62 28.88
CA LYS A 200 16.21 5.18 28.85
C LYS A 200 17.21 6.33 29.05
N MET A 201 16.81 7.58 28.83
CA MET A 201 17.62 8.80 29.06
C MET A 201 19.03 8.77 28.44
N LYS A 202 19.22 8.10 27.30
CA LYS A 202 20.50 8.16 26.56
C LYS A 202 20.66 9.54 25.92
N LEU A 203 21.85 10.14 26.01
CA LEU A 203 22.11 11.50 25.50
C LEU A 203 21.77 11.64 24.00
N ALA A 204 22.20 10.67 23.18
CA ALA A 204 21.94 10.68 21.74
C ALA A 204 20.44 10.64 21.38
N GLU A 205 19.66 9.82 22.11
CA GLU A 205 18.20 9.76 21.98
C GLU A 205 17.55 11.08 22.42
N GLY A 206 18.02 11.68 23.52
CA GLY A 206 17.50 12.96 24.02
C GLY A 206 17.68 14.11 23.02
N VAL A 207 18.82 14.18 22.33
CA VAL A 207 19.07 15.16 21.27
C VAL A 207 18.09 14.95 20.11
N HIS A 208 17.95 13.72 19.63
CA HIS A 208 17.03 13.37 18.55
C HIS A 208 15.58 13.73 18.90
N LEU A 209 15.11 13.37 20.10
CA LEU A 209 13.76 13.68 20.57
C LEU A 209 13.51 15.19 20.70
N LYS A 210 14.49 15.96 21.19
CA LYS A 210 14.37 17.41 21.28
C LYS A 210 14.20 18.02 19.89
N THR A 211 14.97 17.57 18.91
CA THR A 211 14.84 17.98 17.52
C THR A 211 13.44 17.69 16.95
N LEU A 212 12.86 16.53 17.30
CA LEU A 212 11.52 16.16 16.85
C LEU A 212 10.39 16.92 17.56
N PHE A 213 10.47 17.15 18.86
CA PHE A 213 9.35 17.71 19.63
C PHE A 213 9.31 19.24 19.63
N SER A 214 10.48 19.88 19.64
CA SER A 214 10.61 21.34 19.74
C SER A 214 11.65 21.97 18.81
N GLY A 215 12.35 21.16 18.01
CA GLY A 215 13.31 21.62 17.01
C GLY A 215 12.72 21.84 15.63
N GLY A 216 13.58 21.79 14.61
CA GLY A 216 13.22 22.11 13.21
C GLY A 216 12.14 21.21 12.59
N TYR A 217 11.93 20.01 13.15
CA TYR A 217 10.93 19.07 12.66
C TYR A 217 9.64 19.03 13.48
N ALA A 218 9.49 19.90 14.49
CA ALA A 218 8.34 19.93 15.40
C ALA A 218 7.00 20.07 14.69
N PHE A 219 6.93 20.93 13.66
CA PHE A 219 5.71 21.09 12.88
C PHE A 219 5.28 19.78 12.21
N MET A 220 6.19 19.13 11.48
CA MET A 220 5.91 17.84 10.81
C MET A 220 5.55 16.76 11.83
N PHE A 221 6.25 16.73 12.96
CA PHE A 221 5.98 15.80 14.05
C PHE A 221 4.56 15.96 14.59
N TRP A 222 4.20 17.16 15.06
CA TRP A 222 2.88 17.40 15.65
C TRP A 222 1.76 17.31 14.62
N PHE A 223 2.01 17.65 13.36
CA PHE A 223 1.06 17.36 12.28
C PHE A 223 0.80 15.86 12.17
N ALA A 224 1.86 15.04 12.13
CA ALA A 224 1.70 13.59 12.00
C ALA A 224 0.95 12.98 13.21
N GLN A 225 1.25 13.44 14.43
CA GLN A 225 0.63 12.94 15.66
C GLN A 225 -0.80 13.42 15.85
N ILE A 226 -1.04 14.72 15.72
CA ILE A 226 -2.33 15.32 16.03
C ILE A 226 -3.26 15.20 14.82
N VAL A 227 -2.86 15.78 13.69
CA VAL A 227 -3.72 15.89 12.50
C VAL A 227 -3.83 14.54 11.78
N GLY A 228 -2.75 13.76 11.77
CA GLY A 228 -2.70 12.50 11.05
C GLY A 228 -3.14 11.26 11.83
N LEU A 229 -3.22 11.33 13.16
CA LEU A 229 -3.47 10.18 14.01
C LEU A 229 -4.58 10.44 15.04
N LEU A 230 -4.39 11.39 15.96
CA LEU A 230 -5.38 11.65 17.02
C LEU A 230 -6.70 12.22 16.49
N LEU A 231 -6.64 13.22 15.61
CA LEU A 231 -7.82 13.88 15.06
C LEU A 231 -8.70 12.90 14.25
N PRO A 232 -8.17 12.06 13.34
CA PRO A 232 -8.98 11.04 12.68
C PRO A 232 -9.64 10.05 13.64
N ILE A 233 -8.94 9.61 14.69
CA ILE A 233 -9.52 8.72 15.72
C ILE A 233 -10.76 9.35 16.34
N LEU A 234 -10.71 10.66 16.64
CA LEU A 234 -11.82 11.39 17.27
C LEU A 234 -12.95 11.69 16.28
N LEU A 235 -12.62 12.24 15.11
CA LEU A 235 -13.62 12.66 14.11
C LEU A 235 -14.44 11.47 13.60
N ILE A 236 -13.79 10.35 13.27
CA ILE A 236 -14.44 9.19 12.66
C ILE A 236 -15.40 8.48 13.63
N GLN A 237 -15.35 8.75 14.94
CA GLN A 237 -16.37 8.25 15.89
C GLN A 237 -17.77 8.81 15.59
N LEU A 238 -17.84 10.02 15.02
CA LEU A 238 -19.10 10.65 14.67
C LEU A 238 -19.60 10.07 13.34
N LYS A 239 -20.88 9.68 13.31
CA LYS A 239 -21.52 9.08 12.12
C LYS A 239 -21.41 9.96 10.86
N PHE A 240 -21.34 11.29 11.02
CA PHE A 240 -21.16 12.24 9.93
C PHE A 240 -19.84 12.02 9.17
N PHE A 241 -18.73 11.83 9.90
CA PHE A 241 -17.41 11.67 9.29
C PHE A 241 -17.17 10.28 8.68
N ARG A 242 -18.09 9.33 8.89
CA ARG A 242 -18.10 8.01 8.23
C ARG A 242 -18.84 7.98 6.89
N LYS A 243 -19.31 9.13 6.42
CA LYS A 243 -19.89 9.27 5.08
C LYS A 243 -18.80 9.34 3.99
N PRO A 244 -19.11 9.00 2.73
CA PRO A 244 -18.11 8.81 1.69
C PRO A 244 -17.17 10.01 1.48
N LEU A 245 -17.72 11.23 1.34
CA LEU A 245 -16.92 12.43 1.12
C LEU A 245 -16.08 12.81 2.36
N PRO A 246 -16.65 13.00 3.56
CA PRO A 246 -15.86 13.33 4.75
C PRO A 246 -14.76 12.31 5.06
N LEU A 247 -15.06 11.01 4.97
CA LEU A 247 -14.10 9.96 5.26
C LEU A 247 -12.95 9.95 4.25
N SER A 248 -13.23 10.25 2.97
CA SER A 248 -12.21 10.35 1.93
C SER A 248 -11.29 11.54 2.14
N LEU A 249 -11.83 12.70 2.55
CA LEU A 249 -11.01 13.88 2.88
C LEU A 249 -10.10 13.61 4.07
N ILE A 250 -10.61 12.97 5.13
CA ILE A 250 -9.78 12.54 6.27
C ILE A 250 -8.68 11.57 5.80
N SER A 251 -9.02 10.65 4.91
CA SER A 251 -8.05 9.67 4.38
C SER A 251 -6.93 10.31 3.57
N VAL A 252 -7.20 11.41 2.83
CA VAL A 252 -6.15 12.19 2.13
C VAL A 252 -5.18 12.80 3.13
N VAL A 253 -5.70 13.38 4.22
CA VAL A 253 -4.88 13.96 5.30
C VAL A 253 -4.03 12.89 5.99
N ILE A 254 -4.58 11.69 6.22
CA ILE A 254 -3.85 10.55 6.78
C ILE A 254 -2.70 10.13 5.86
N LEU A 255 -2.91 10.06 4.54
CA LEU A 255 -1.83 9.73 3.60
C LEU A 255 -0.71 10.77 3.59
N LEU A 256 -1.06 12.05 3.63
CA LEU A 256 -0.07 13.13 3.76
C LEU A 256 0.73 13.01 5.06
N SER A 257 0.03 12.74 6.18
CA SER A 257 0.68 12.46 7.46
C SER A 257 1.60 11.24 7.41
N ALA A 258 1.16 10.15 6.77
CA ALA A 258 1.96 8.93 6.64
C ALA A 258 3.26 9.21 5.89
N TRP A 259 3.24 10.09 4.87
CA TRP A 259 4.44 10.56 4.19
C TRP A 259 5.36 11.36 5.13
N PHE A 260 4.84 12.35 5.87
CA PHE A 260 5.63 13.07 6.89
C PHE A 260 6.23 12.12 7.92
N LYS A 261 5.48 11.11 8.35
CA LYS A 261 5.98 10.15 9.34
C LYS A 261 7.14 9.32 8.80
N ARG A 262 7.09 8.88 7.53
CA ARG A 262 8.25 8.22 6.90
C ARG A 262 9.44 9.15 6.78
N PHE A 263 9.22 10.41 6.41
CA PHE A 263 10.26 11.43 6.37
C PHE A 263 10.92 11.64 7.76
N LEU A 264 10.10 11.75 8.82
CA LEU A 264 10.56 11.95 10.21
C LEU A 264 11.31 10.74 10.78
N ILE A 265 11.00 9.54 10.31
CA ILE A 265 11.77 8.35 10.69
C ILE A 265 13.16 8.40 10.04
N VAL A 266 13.26 8.85 8.78
CA VAL A 266 14.52 8.72 8.02
C VAL A 266 15.45 9.91 8.21
N ILE A 267 14.98 11.12 7.92
CA ILE A 267 15.85 12.30 7.76
C ILE A 267 16.42 12.77 9.11
N PRO A 268 15.61 13.05 10.15
CA PRO A 268 16.14 13.51 11.44
C PRO A 268 17.08 12.50 12.10
N THR A 269 16.85 11.19 11.90
CA THR A 269 17.75 10.14 12.40
C THR A 269 19.09 10.14 11.67
N MET A 270 19.10 10.40 10.36
CA MET A 270 20.32 10.48 9.57
C MET A 270 21.13 11.76 9.85
N GLU A 271 20.47 12.86 10.20
CA GLU A 271 21.10 14.14 10.60
C GLU A 271 21.73 14.08 12.01
N HIS A 272 21.44 13.05 12.80
CA HIS A 272 22.00 12.84 14.13
C HIS A 272 22.84 11.54 14.22
N PRO A 273 23.99 11.47 13.51
CA PRO A 273 24.91 10.35 13.64
C PRO A 273 25.52 10.26 15.06
N PHE A 274 25.99 9.06 15.42
CA PHE A 274 26.67 8.82 16.70
C PHE A 274 27.95 9.65 16.88
N LEU A 275 28.68 9.86 15.79
CA LEU A 275 29.83 10.75 15.76
C LEU A 275 29.40 12.11 15.22
N PRO A 276 29.85 13.23 15.81
CA PRO A 276 29.51 14.55 15.31
C PRO A 276 30.00 14.75 13.88
N ILE A 277 29.16 15.37 13.05
CA ILE A 277 29.54 15.80 11.71
C ILE A 277 30.58 16.92 11.86
N GLN A 278 31.79 16.70 11.33
CA GLN A 278 32.92 17.63 11.44
C GLN A 278 33.56 17.83 10.06
N ASN A 279 34.06 19.04 9.81
CA ASN A 279 34.85 19.40 8.63
C ASN A 279 34.14 19.14 7.29
N VAL A 280 32.83 19.34 7.22
CA VAL A 280 32.05 19.31 5.97
C VAL A 280 31.38 20.66 5.75
N PRO A 281 31.02 21.02 4.50
CA PRO A 281 30.24 22.22 4.24
C PRO A 281 28.90 22.21 5.00
N ASP A 282 28.42 23.37 5.44
CA ASP A 282 27.14 23.50 6.18
C ASP A 282 25.96 22.87 5.43
N SER A 283 25.99 22.86 4.09
CA SER A 283 24.97 22.23 3.26
C SER A 283 24.86 20.70 3.44
N PHE A 284 25.84 20.05 4.07
CA PHE A 284 25.84 18.61 4.37
C PHE A 284 25.25 18.31 5.76
N HIS A 285 25.00 19.35 6.58
CA HIS A 285 24.39 19.19 7.90
C HIS A 285 22.87 19.06 7.84
N HIS A 286 22.24 19.53 6.76
CA HIS A 286 20.79 19.54 6.60
C HIS A 286 20.38 18.98 5.25
N TYR A 287 19.44 18.05 5.28
CA TYR A 287 18.84 17.52 4.07
C TYR A 287 17.80 18.50 3.52
N LYS A 288 17.99 18.90 2.26
CA LYS A 288 17.00 19.62 1.48
C LYS A 288 16.78 18.88 0.17
N PRO A 289 15.55 18.41 -0.11
CA PRO A 289 15.30 17.68 -1.34
C PRO A 289 15.53 18.59 -2.55
N THR A 290 16.27 18.05 -3.51
CA THR A 290 16.48 18.66 -4.82
C THR A 290 15.20 18.59 -5.66
N SER A 291 15.13 19.40 -6.71
CA SER A 291 14.04 19.32 -7.69
C SER A 291 13.94 17.94 -8.34
N THR A 292 15.06 17.25 -8.49
CA THR A 292 15.12 15.91 -9.11
C THR A 292 14.53 14.86 -8.18
N GLU A 293 14.90 14.85 -6.89
CA GLU A 293 14.32 13.94 -5.90
C GLU A 293 12.81 14.16 -5.75
N MET A 294 12.35 15.41 -5.73
CA MET A 294 10.92 15.73 -5.71
C MET A 294 10.20 15.24 -6.97
N MET A 295 10.82 15.36 -8.15
CA MET A 295 10.25 14.88 -9.41
C MET A 295 10.16 13.36 -9.45
N ILE A 296 11.17 12.63 -8.98
CA ILE A 296 11.15 11.15 -8.90
C ILE A 296 10.05 10.69 -7.94
N MET A 297 9.93 11.36 -6.79
CA MET A 297 8.85 11.10 -5.84
C MET A 297 7.48 11.30 -6.49
N LEU A 298 7.22 12.47 -7.09
CA LEU A 298 5.95 12.77 -7.76
C LEU A 298 5.67 11.82 -8.93
N PHE A 299 6.69 11.46 -9.71
CA PHE A 299 6.59 10.47 -10.78
C PHE A 299 6.01 9.16 -10.25
N SER A 300 6.48 8.65 -9.11
CA SER A 300 5.94 7.41 -8.55
C SER A 300 4.44 7.48 -8.25
N PHE A 301 3.96 8.62 -7.72
CA PHE A 301 2.54 8.81 -7.44
C PHE A 301 1.71 8.86 -8.73
N PHE A 302 2.13 9.66 -9.71
CA PHE A 302 1.42 9.80 -10.98
C PHE A 302 1.47 8.52 -11.81
N ALA A 303 2.61 7.82 -11.84
CA ALA A 303 2.74 6.53 -12.51
C ALA A 303 1.83 5.49 -11.85
N ALA A 304 1.71 5.47 -10.51
CA ALA A 304 0.82 4.53 -9.83
C ALA A 304 -0.63 4.79 -10.22
N LEU A 305 -1.07 6.05 -10.18
CA LEU A 305 -2.40 6.47 -10.57
C LEU A 305 -2.69 6.20 -12.05
N LEU A 306 -1.70 6.40 -12.93
CA LEU A 306 -1.81 6.09 -14.35
C LEU A 306 -2.00 4.60 -14.59
N ILE A 307 -1.17 3.74 -13.96
CA ILE A 307 -1.31 2.28 -14.06
C ILE A 307 -2.69 1.86 -13.57
N ILE A 308 -3.14 2.34 -12.40
CA ILE A 308 -4.46 2.03 -11.85
C ILE A 308 -5.57 2.48 -12.80
N SER A 309 -5.47 3.69 -13.38
CA SER A 309 -6.47 4.23 -14.32
C SER A 309 -6.54 3.45 -15.62
N ILE A 310 -5.38 3.04 -16.16
CA ILE A 310 -5.31 2.19 -17.35
C ILE A 310 -5.97 0.85 -17.06
N LEU A 311 -5.60 0.19 -15.95
CA LEU A 311 -6.18 -1.10 -15.57
C LEU A 311 -7.69 -0.99 -15.35
N ALA A 312 -8.18 0.06 -14.69
CA ALA A 312 -9.61 0.28 -14.46
C ALA A 312 -10.42 0.53 -15.75
N LYS A 313 -9.77 0.99 -16.83
CA LYS A 313 -10.40 1.13 -18.16
C LYS A 313 -10.30 -0.13 -19.02
N LEU A 314 -9.35 -1.00 -18.73
CA LEU A 314 -9.12 -2.26 -19.46
C LEU A 314 -9.82 -3.44 -18.82
N PHE A 315 -10.06 -3.41 -17.51
CA PHE A 315 -10.57 -4.52 -16.74
C PHE A 315 -11.73 -4.05 -15.86
N PRO A 316 -12.69 -4.94 -15.53
CA PRO A 316 -13.75 -4.62 -14.60
C PRO A 316 -13.16 -4.32 -13.22
N VAL A 317 -13.62 -3.23 -12.62
CA VAL A 317 -13.16 -2.78 -11.28
C VAL A 317 -13.79 -3.60 -10.15
N ILE A 318 -14.92 -4.24 -10.44
CA ILE A 318 -15.68 -5.10 -9.54
C ILE A 318 -15.79 -6.47 -10.21
N THR A 319 -15.60 -7.52 -9.43
CA THR A 319 -15.72 -8.91 -9.88
C THR A 319 -17.18 -9.23 -10.20
N ILE A 320 -17.48 -9.47 -11.48
CA ILE A 320 -18.87 -9.60 -11.95
C ILE A 320 -19.44 -10.93 -11.48
N TRP A 321 -18.68 -12.02 -11.62
CA TRP A 321 -19.12 -13.35 -11.26
C TRP A 321 -19.32 -13.55 -9.74
N GLU A 322 -18.49 -12.94 -8.90
CA GLU A 322 -18.62 -13.03 -7.43
C GLU A 322 -19.84 -12.24 -6.93
N VAL A 323 -20.06 -11.05 -7.48
CA VAL A 323 -21.26 -10.25 -7.18
C VAL A 323 -22.53 -10.96 -7.64
N ALA A 324 -22.50 -11.59 -8.81
CA ALA A 324 -23.64 -12.38 -9.29
C ALA A 324 -23.93 -13.55 -8.34
N GLU A 325 -22.89 -14.24 -7.85
CA GLU A 325 -23.04 -15.30 -6.85
C GLU A 325 -23.59 -14.77 -5.52
N GLU A 326 -23.12 -13.61 -5.03
CA GLU A 326 -23.63 -12.97 -3.81
C GLU A 326 -25.12 -12.59 -3.94
N GLN A 327 -25.57 -12.23 -5.14
CA GLN A 327 -26.97 -11.95 -5.46
C GLN A 327 -27.81 -13.21 -5.70
N GLY A 328 -27.22 -14.40 -5.61
CA GLY A 328 -27.91 -15.67 -5.80
C GLY A 328 -28.16 -16.05 -7.27
N ILE A 329 -27.46 -15.43 -8.21
CA ILE A 329 -27.53 -15.79 -9.63
C ILE A 329 -26.70 -17.07 -9.84
N ASP A 330 -27.35 -18.12 -10.34
CA ASP A 330 -26.67 -19.39 -10.62
C ASP A 330 -25.58 -19.21 -11.69
N LYS A 331 -24.42 -19.84 -11.45
CA LYS A 331 -23.26 -19.88 -12.36
C LYS A 331 -23.64 -20.37 -13.75
N LYS A 332 -24.66 -21.24 -13.84
CA LYS A 332 -25.19 -21.72 -15.11
C LYS A 332 -25.69 -20.56 -15.99
N TYR A 333 -26.37 -19.57 -15.42
CA TYR A 333 -26.84 -18.38 -16.15
C TYR A 333 -25.72 -17.44 -16.59
N LEU A 334 -24.55 -17.52 -15.96
CA LEU A 334 -23.34 -16.81 -16.41
C LEU A 334 -22.74 -17.47 -17.66
N THR A 335 -22.83 -18.80 -17.75
CA THR A 335 -22.28 -19.60 -18.86
C THR A 335 -23.26 -19.89 -20.00
N GLU A 336 -24.56 -19.74 -19.79
CA GLU A 336 -25.55 -19.88 -20.86
C GLU A 336 -25.28 -18.82 -21.92
N LYS A 337 -25.00 -19.28 -23.15
CA LYS A 337 -24.87 -18.38 -24.31
C LYS A 337 -26.19 -17.63 -24.43
N SER A 338 -26.13 -16.30 -24.54
CA SER A 338 -27.28 -15.51 -24.97
C SER A 338 -27.79 -16.15 -26.26
N ASN A 339 -28.99 -16.73 -26.23
CA ASN A 339 -29.68 -17.17 -27.42
C ASN A 339 -29.87 -15.91 -28.27
N SER A 340 -28.97 -15.72 -29.24
CA SER A 340 -29.10 -14.69 -30.26
C SER A 340 -30.38 -14.99 -31.03
N GLN A 341 -31.42 -14.18 -30.77
CA GLN A 341 -32.41 -13.85 -31.78
C GLN A 341 -31.80 -12.91 -32.81
#